data_AF-A0A6P1KNI3-F1
#
_entry.id   AF-A0A6P1KNI3-F1
#
_cell.length_a   1.000
_cell.length_b   1.000
_cell.length_c   1.000
_cell.angle_alpha   90.00
_cell.angle_beta   90.00
_cell.angle_gamma   90.00
#
_symmetry.space_group_name_H-M   'P 1'
#
loop_
_entity.id
_entity.type
_entity.pdbx_description
1 polymer ?
#
loop_
_entity_poly.entity_id
_entity_poly.type
_entity_poly.pdbx_seq_one_letter_code
_entity_poly.pdbx_strand_id
1 'polypeptide(L)'
;MQLISELTPHQEALLCEYKRKWQLAALSTQPIDTQKATQTIKTVYKQISSVKEFDIYFFDSPFGIANLSFLNCIYPHEDWCNPRKLNNLIRRLEKQLLKKGLFSNTFHRYIVSPLIEKVGSQLDICLWNYLQKQLRFWPIIHSLIPVNLRDSEKLSPVWKSAKTNQQRRLEGLWRFLVSGLVVPDAECSVCCLLDYCISELQCFPEDNLWHILKAFVADCGWTFFFQDFCFTCNRPYKVMLNEQGQPLSENEAVIEFLDVFSVFTKHDISLS
;
A
#
# COMPACT_ATOMS: atom_id res chain seq x y z
N MET A 1 -14.61 -30.60 -8.60
CA MET A 1 -14.63 -29.64 -9.72
C MET A 1 -13.43 -29.95 -10.60
N GLN A 2 -13.60 -29.97 -11.93
CA GLN A 2 -12.47 -30.20 -12.83
C GLN A 2 -11.60 -28.95 -12.86
N LEU A 3 -10.28 -29.11 -12.71
CA LEU A 3 -9.34 -28.00 -12.77
C LEU A 3 -9.20 -27.51 -14.21
N ILE A 4 -9.09 -26.19 -14.38
CA ILE A 4 -8.75 -25.60 -15.68
C ILE A 4 -7.24 -25.76 -15.87
N SER A 5 -6.82 -26.42 -16.94
CA SER A 5 -5.40 -26.74 -17.19
C SER A 5 -4.77 -25.94 -18.32
N GLU A 6 -5.56 -25.37 -19.22
CA GLU A 6 -5.08 -24.67 -20.42
C GLU A 6 -5.93 -23.45 -20.74
N LEU A 7 -5.33 -22.47 -21.42
CA LEU A 7 -6.02 -21.30 -21.95
C LEU A 7 -6.43 -21.56 -23.40
N THR A 8 -7.58 -21.02 -23.79
CA THR A 8 -7.89 -20.87 -25.22
C THR A 8 -7.01 -19.78 -25.85
N PRO A 9 -6.77 -19.80 -27.18
CA PRO A 9 -6.02 -18.73 -27.85
C PRO A 9 -6.62 -17.34 -27.62
N HIS A 10 -7.94 -17.26 -27.48
CA HIS A 10 -8.63 -16.01 -27.17
C HIS A 10 -8.30 -15.50 -25.76
N GLN A 11 -8.40 -16.38 -24.75
CA GLN A 11 -8.06 -16.03 -23.37
C GLN A 11 -6.58 -15.60 -23.26
N GLU A 12 -5.68 -16.31 -23.93
CA GLU A 12 -4.25 -15.97 -23.92
C GLU A 12 -3.96 -14.59 -24.54
N ALA A 13 -4.67 -14.21 -25.61
CA ALA A 13 -4.54 -12.89 -26.21
C ALA A 13 -4.94 -11.73 -25.26
N LEU A 14 -5.83 -11.98 -24.29
CA LEU A 14 -6.31 -10.99 -23.33
C LEU A 14 -5.32 -10.69 -22.20
N LEU A 15 -4.30 -11.53 -21.99
CA LEU A 15 -3.34 -11.36 -20.88
C LEU A 15 -2.68 -9.98 -20.89
N CYS A 16 -2.28 -9.49 -22.07
CA CYS A 16 -1.64 -8.18 -22.23
C CYS A 16 -2.61 -7.03 -21.93
N GLU A 17 -3.88 -7.16 -22.28
CA GLU A 17 -4.91 -6.14 -22.06
C GLU A 17 -5.21 -5.99 -20.56
N TYR A 18 -5.35 -7.10 -19.83
CA TYR A 18 -5.53 -7.10 -18.38
C TYR A 18 -4.32 -6.50 -17.68
N LYS A 19 -3.10 -6.89 -18.08
CA LYS A 19 -1.88 -6.33 -17.51
C LYS A 19 -1.82 -4.82 -17.69
N ARG A 20 -2.10 -4.33 -18.89
CA ARG A 20 -2.13 -2.90 -19.21
C ARG A 20 -3.18 -2.16 -18.40
N LYS A 21 -4.41 -2.69 -18.33
CA LYS A 21 -5.51 -2.13 -17.54
C LYS A 21 -5.08 -1.85 -16.09
N TRP A 22 -4.46 -2.84 -15.45
CA TRP A 22 -4.08 -2.73 -14.04
C TRP A 22 -2.78 -1.97 -13.81
N GLN A 23 -1.86 -1.93 -14.78
CA GLN A 23 -0.72 -1.01 -14.75
C GLN A 23 -1.19 0.45 -14.80
N LEU A 24 -2.14 0.79 -15.67
CA LEU A 24 -2.71 2.14 -15.72
C LEU A 24 -3.45 2.51 -14.42
N ALA A 25 -4.18 1.55 -13.82
CA ALA A 25 -4.82 1.76 -12.52
C ALA A 25 -3.79 2.01 -11.40
N ALA A 26 -2.65 1.32 -11.41
CA ALA A 26 -1.56 1.50 -10.46
C ALA A 26 -0.88 2.88 -10.57
N LEU A 27 -0.87 3.48 -11.76
CA LEU A 27 -0.30 4.80 -12.05
C LEU A 27 -1.33 5.94 -11.95
N SER A 28 -2.52 5.67 -11.42
CA SER A 28 -3.61 6.64 -11.32
C SER A 28 -3.21 7.86 -10.48
N THR A 29 -3.44 9.04 -11.04
CA THR A 29 -3.19 10.35 -10.39
C THR A 29 -4.46 11.05 -9.92
N GLN A 30 -5.61 10.38 -10.02
CA GLN A 30 -6.87 10.97 -9.61
C GLN A 30 -6.90 11.11 -8.08
N PRO A 31 -7.26 12.29 -7.53
CA PRO A 31 -7.44 12.47 -6.10
C PRO A 31 -8.45 11.47 -5.54
N ILE A 32 -8.24 11.04 -4.30
CA ILE A 32 -9.17 10.11 -3.67
C ILE A 32 -10.46 10.85 -3.30
N ASP A 33 -11.60 10.20 -3.53
CA ASP A 33 -12.88 10.64 -2.97
C ASP A 33 -12.89 10.23 -1.49
N THR A 34 -12.82 11.21 -0.60
CA THR A 34 -12.70 10.96 0.85
C THR A 34 -13.91 10.20 1.42
N GLN A 35 -15.10 10.39 0.86
CA GLN A 35 -16.30 9.67 1.30
C GLN A 35 -16.24 8.20 0.87
N LYS A 36 -15.87 7.93 -0.38
CA LYS A 36 -15.69 6.55 -0.86
C LYS A 36 -14.54 5.85 -0.14
N ALA A 37 -13.39 6.51 -0.02
CA ALA A 37 -12.24 6.00 0.72
C ALA A 37 -12.62 5.64 2.17
N THR A 38 -13.37 6.51 2.86
CA THR A 38 -13.86 6.26 4.22
C THR A 38 -14.74 5.01 4.29
N GLN A 39 -15.69 4.86 3.37
CA GLN A 39 -16.60 3.72 3.34
C GLN A 39 -15.86 2.42 3.03
N THR A 40 -14.92 2.46 2.09
CA THR A 40 -14.09 1.33 1.71
C THR A 40 -13.15 0.92 2.85
N ILE A 41 -12.47 1.87 3.50
CA ILE A 41 -11.63 1.61 4.69
C ILE A 41 -12.45 0.98 5.81
N LYS A 42 -13.66 1.47 6.09
CA LYS A 42 -14.57 0.86 7.07
C LYS A 42 -14.93 -0.57 6.73
N THR A 43 -15.10 -0.88 5.45
CA THR A 43 -15.37 -2.24 4.98
C THR A 43 -14.15 -3.14 5.16
N VAL A 44 -12.96 -2.65 4.83
CA VAL A 44 -11.68 -3.34 5.09
C VAL A 44 -11.50 -3.60 6.59
N TYR A 45 -11.73 -2.62 7.45
CA TYR A 45 -11.58 -2.75 8.90
C TYR A 45 -12.43 -3.87 9.49
N LYS A 46 -13.69 -3.99 9.05
CA LYS A 46 -14.58 -5.09 9.49
C LYS A 46 -14.02 -6.48 9.17
N GLN A 47 -13.19 -6.58 8.13
CA GLN A 47 -12.58 -7.84 7.72
C GLN A 47 -11.26 -8.13 8.43
N ILE A 48 -10.48 -7.09 8.73
CA ILE A 48 -9.10 -7.24 9.23
C ILE A 48 -8.96 -7.00 10.74
N SER A 49 -9.99 -6.47 11.40
CA SER A 49 -9.98 -6.08 12.80
C SER A 49 -11.30 -6.42 13.49
N SER A 50 -11.24 -6.70 14.79
CA SER A 50 -12.42 -6.86 15.64
C SER A 50 -12.91 -5.54 16.26
N VAL A 51 -12.20 -4.44 16.00
CA VAL A 51 -12.52 -3.11 16.53
C VAL A 51 -13.71 -2.51 15.79
N LYS A 52 -14.67 -1.96 16.54
CA LYS A 52 -15.91 -1.40 16.00
C LYS A 52 -15.81 0.10 15.69
N GLU A 53 -14.95 0.81 16.41
CA GLU A 53 -14.79 2.27 16.33
C GLU A 53 -13.31 2.60 16.15
N PHE A 54 -13.01 3.40 15.14
CA PHE A 54 -11.66 3.83 14.82
C PHE A 54 -11.70 5.15 14.06
N ASP A 55 -10.63 5.93 14.19
CA ASP A 55 -10.49 7.20 13.47
C ASP A 55 -9.78 7.02 12.13
N ILE A 56 -10.17 7.83 11.14
CA ILE A 56 -9.51 7.88 9.83
C ILE A 56 -8.92 9.26 9.64
N TYR A 57 -7.61 9.32 9.45
CA TYR A 57 -6.89 10.56 9.22
C TYR A 57 -6.37 10.61 7.78
N PHE A 58 -6.61 11.73 7.11
CA PHE A 58 -6.25 11.97 5.72
C PHE A 58 -5.02 12.88 5.61
N PHE A 59 -4.07 12.51 4.77
CA PHE A 59 -2.86 13.27 4.47
C PHE A 59 -2.72 13.53 2.96
N ASP A 60 -1.99 14.57 2.57
CA ASP A 60 -1.75 14.86 1.16
C ASP A 60 -0.78 13.88 0.50
N SER A 61 0.11 13.27 1.28
CA SER A 61 1.11 12.34 0.78
C SER A 61 1.57 11.36 1.88
N PRO A 62 2.33 10.30 1.53
CA PRO A 62 2.91 9.42 2.53
C PRO A 62 3.99 10.12 3.37
N PHE A 63 4.48 11.30 2.98
CA PHE A 63 5.47 12.06 3.73
C PHE A 63 4.97 12.51 5.10
N GLY A 64 3.70 12.93 5.22
CA GLY A 64 3.13 13.35 6.51
C GLY A 64 3.09 12.21 7.54
N ILE A 65 2.98 10.97 7.08
CA ILE A 65 3.06 9.79 7.94
C ILE A 65 4.52 9.47 8.22
N ALA A 66 5.38 9.65 7.21
CA ALA A 66 6.79 9.32 7.27
C ALA A 66 7.62 10.18 8.21
N ASN A 67 7.38 11.48 8.17
CA ASN A 67 7.99 12.44 9.05
C ASN A 67 7.31 12.49 10.44
N LEU A 68 6.48 11.50 10.80
CA LEU A 68 5.79 11.42 12.10
C LEU A 68 4.88 12.62 12.42
N SER A 69 4.55 13.48 11.45
CA SER A 69 3.70 14.65 11.71
C SER A 69 2.29 14.25 12.17
N PHE A 70 1.83 13.06 11.78
CA PHE A 70 0.58 12.46 12.23
C PHE A 70 0.44 12.37 13.76
N LEU A 71 1.56 12.31 14.51
CA LEU A 71 1.52 12.21 15.97
C LEU A 71 0.79 13.40 16.60
N ASN A 72 0.90 14.57 15.98
CA ASN A 72 0.22 15.78 16.45
C ASN A 72 -1.30 15.72 16.21
N CYS A 73 -1.76 14.90 15.26
CA CYS A 73 -3.19 14.70 15.01
C CYS A 73 -3.83 13.78 16.05
N ILE A 74 -3.12 12.72 16.43
CA ILE A 74 -3.66 11.71 17.38
C ILE A 74 -3.48 12.14 18.83
N TYR A 75 -2.38 12.83 19.11
CA TYR A 75 -1.99 13.21 20.45
C TYR A 75 -1.63 14.70 20.49
N PRO A 76 -2.60 15.59 20.20
CA PRO A 76 -2.39 17.02 20.36
C PRO A 76 -2.08 17.29 21.83
N HIS A 77 -1.10 18.15 22.11
CA HIS A 77 -0.65 18.53 23.48
C HIS A 77 0.34 17.60 24.19
N GLU A 78 0.79 16.51 23.57
CA GLU A 78 1.88 15.72 24.16
C GLU A 78 3.26 16.36 23.91
N ASP A 79 4.04 16.50 24.98
CA ASP A 79 5.43 16.93 24.91
C ASP A 79 6.34 15.74 24.60
N TRP A 80 6.66 15.57 23.32
CA TRP A 80 7.53 14.51 22.82
C TRP A 80 9.02 14.71 23.14
N CYS A 81 9.41 15.90 23.62
CA CYS A 81 10.76 16.16 24.11
C CYS A 81 11.04 15.35 25.38
N ASN A 82 10.00 14.91 26.10
CA ASN A 82 10.14 14.06 27.27
C ASN A 82 10.50 12.60 26.87
N PRO A 83 11.65 12.07 27.31
CA PRO A 83 12.08 10.77 26.84
C PRO A 83 11.23 9.58 27.25
N ARG A 84 10.55 9.67 28.39
CA ARG A 84 9.66 8.61 28.86
C ARG A 84 8.37 8.60 28.04
N LYS A 85 7.81 9.78 27.76
CA LYS A 85 6.59 9.92 26.96
C LYS A 85 6.79 9.40 25.54
N LEU A 86 7.83 9.84 24.85
CA LEU A 86 8.13 9.36 23.50
C LEU A 86 8.37 7.85 23.46
N ASN A 87 9.08 7.30 24.46
CA ASN A 87 9.31 5.86 24.53
C ASN A 87 8.02 5.05 24.73
N ASN A 88 7.09 5.56 25.53
CA ASN A 88 5.79 4.93 25.74
C ASN A 88 4.90 5.03 24.50
N LEU A 89 4.91 6.18 23.81
CA LEU A 89 4.23 6.38 22.54
C LEU A 89 4.71 5.36 21.49
N ILE A 90 6.02 5.24 21.27
CA ILE A 90 6.57 4.28 20.30
C ILE A 90 6.07 2.86 20.61
N ARG A 91 6.13 2.44 21.89
CA ARG A 91 5.61 1.12 22.31
C ARG A 91 4.10 0.98 22.07
N ARG A 92 3.33 2.06 22.24
CA ARG A 92 1.88 2.07 22.00
C ARG A 92 1.58 1.92 20.51
N LEU A 93 2.26 2.67 19.66
CA LEU A 93 2.11 2.58 18.20
C LEU A 93 2.51 1.20 17.67
N GLU A 94 3.64 0.66 18.14
CA GLU A 94 4.07 -0.71 17.82
C GLU A 94 3.01 -1.76 18.19
N LYS A 95 2.32 -1.59 19.33
CA LYS A 95 1.23 -2.49 19.77
C LYS A 95 -0.07 -2.30 19.00
N GLN A 96 -0.37 -1.08 18.57
CA GLN A 96 -1.60 -0.76 17.85
C GLN A 96 -1.53 -1.17 16.38
N LEU A 97 -0.34 -1.25 15.77
CA LEU A 97 -0.24 -1.70 14.39
C LEU A 97 -0.86 -3.08 14.23
N LEU A 98 -1.77 -3.22 13.27
CA LEU A 98 -2.45 -4.50 13.01
C LEU A 98 -1.49 -5.56 12.45
N LYS A 99 -0.22 -5.20 12.20
CA LYS A 99 0.87 -6.08 11.76
C LYS A 99 1.47 -6.86 12.93
N LYS A 100 1.17 -8.16 13.04
CA LYS A 100 1.78 -9.07 14.04
C LYS A 100 3.16 -9.59 13.61
N GLY A 101 4.11 -8.69 13.31
CA GLY A 101 5.51 -9.02 12.95
C GLY A 101 5.86 -8.84 11.46
N LEU A 102 7.15 -8.98 11.09
CA LEU A 102 7.73 -8.59 9.79
C LEU A 102 6.99 -9.15 8.55
N PHE A 103 6.39 -10.33 8.64
CA PHE A 103 5.75 -11.05 7.53
C PHE A 103 4.21 -11.13 7.62
N SER A 104 3.62 -10.61 8.70
CA SER A 104 2.19 -10.77 8.98
C SER A 104 1.41 -9.51 8.59
N ASN A 105 1.22 -9.29 7.29
CA ASN A 105 0.31 -8.24 6.81
C ASN A 105 -1.14 -8.74 6.98
N THR A 106 -1.85 -8.18 7.94
CA THR A 106 -3.24 -8.57 8.26
C THR A 106 -4.20 -8.28 7.10
N PHE A 107 -3.98 -7.22 6.33
CA PHE A 107 -4.73 -6.99 5.10
C PHE A 107 -4.58 -8.16 4.13
N HIS A 108 -3.33 -8.55 3.85
CA HIS A 108 -3.07 -9.66 2.94
C HIS A 108 -3.61 -10.98 3.50
N ARG A 109 -3.44 -11.25 4.79
CA ARG A 109 -3.89 -12.50 5.42
C ARG A 109 -5.42 -12.69 5.35
N TYR A 110 -6.20 -11.64 5.55
CA TYR A 110 -7.66 -11.75 5.69
C TYR A 110 -8.45 -11.35 4.43
N ILE A 111 -7.79 -10.73 3.45
CA ILE A 111 -8.42 -10.32 2.18
C ILE A 111 -7.74 -11.00 0.99
N VAL A 112 -6.43 -10.83 0.83
CA VAL A 112 -5.74 -11.23 -0.41
C VAL A 112 -5.43 -12.73 -0.47
N SER A 113 -4.85 -13.29 0.58
CA SER A 113 -4.47 -14.71 0.64
C SER A 113 -5.67 -15.64 0.44
N PRO A 114 -6.83 -15.43 1.08
CA PRO A 114 -8.00 -16.28 0.85
C PRO A 114 -8.49 -16.24 -0.61
N LEU A 115 -8.46 -15.07 -1.25
CA LEU A 115 -8.80 -14.92 -2.68
C LEU A 115 -7.83 -15.70 -3.57
N ILE A 116 -6.53 -15.53 -3.34
CA ILE A 116 -5.48 -16.23 -4.09
C ILE A 116 -5.60 -17.74 -3.94
N GLU A 117 -5.79 -18.23 -2.72
CA GLU A 117 -5.93 -19.65 -2.43
C GLU A 117 -7.19 -20.23 -3.09
N LYS A 118 -8.33 -19.53 -2.96
CA LYS A 118 -9.60 -20.00 -3.52
C LYS A 118 -9.58 -19.99 -5.04
N VAL A 119 -9.09 -18.93 -5.69
CA VAL A 119 -8.98 -18.87 -7.16
C VAL A 119 -7.95 -19.87 -7.67
N GLY A 120 -6.77 -19.93 -7.05
CA GLY A 120 -5.70 -20.84 -7.43
C GLY A 120 -6.10 -22.32 -7.33
N SER A 121 -6.94 -22.69 -6.35
CA SER A 121 -7.43 -24.06 -6.19
C SER A 121 -8.32 -24.58 -7.32
N GLN A 122 -8.77 -23.71 -8.23
CA GLN A 122 -9.61 -24.05 -9.38
C GLN A 122 -8.79 -24.28 -10.66
N LEU A 123 -7.49 -24.02 -10.59
CA LEU A 123 -6.55 -24.05 -11.71
C LEU A 123 -5.54 -25.17 -11.49
N ASP A 124 -5.08 -25.78 -12.58
CA ASP A 124 -3.90 -26.63 -12.54
C ASP A 124 -2.68 -25.83 -12.08
N ILE A 125 -1.76 -26.47 -11.36
CA ILE A 125 -0.59 -25.81 -10.79
C ILE A 125 0.33 -25.19 -11.86
N CYS A 126 0.44 -25.81 -13.03
CA CYS A 126 1.25 -25.29 -14.14
C CYS A 126 0.61 -24.04 -14.73
N LEU A 127 -0.72 -24.07 -14.95
CA LEU A 127 -1.45 -22.91 -15.43
C LEU A 127 -1.41 -21.77 -14.40
N TRP A 128 -1.60 -22.06 -13.12
CA TRP A 128 -1.53 -21.06 -12.06
C TRP A 128 -0.18 -20.35 -12.00
N ASN A 129 0.92 -21.12 -12.10
CA ASN A 129 2.27 -20.56 -12.14
C ASN A 129 2.53 -19.73 -13.41
N TYR A 130 2.00 -20.18 -14.56
CA TYR A 130 2.07 -19.43 -15.80
C TYR A 130 1.36 -18.08 -15.68
N LEU A 131 0.11 -18.07 -15.22
CA LEU A 131 -0.69 -16.85 -15.06
C LEU A 131 -0.05 -15.88 -14.07
N GLN A 132 0.47 -16.37 -12.94
CA GLN A 132 1.24 -15.54 -12.01
C GLN A 132 2.42 -14.87 -12.69
N LYS A 133 3.17 -15.58 -13.54
CA LYS A 133 4.32 -15.02 -14.25
C LYS A 133 3.92 -13.98 -15.29
N GLN A 134 2.80 -14.19 -15.99
CA GLN A 134 2.36 -13.29 -17.05
C GLN A 134 1.72 -12.01 -16.52
N LEU A 135 0.80 -12.16 -15.56
CA LEU A 135 -0.08 -11.08 -15.10
C LEU A 135 0.47 -10.31 -13.91
N ARG A 136 1.29 -10.92 -13.04
CA ARG A 136 1.91 -10.16 -11.96
C ARG A 136 2.99 -9.24 -12.54
N PHE A 137 2.97 -8.01 -12.07
CA PHE A 137 3.98 -7.01 -12.39
C PHE A 137 4.57 -6.40 -11.13
N TRP A 138 5.74 -5.80 -11.31
CA TRP A 138 6.44 -5.09 -10.24
C TRP A 138 5.72 -3.78 -9.91
N PRO A 139 5.38 -3.50 -8.65
CA PRO A 139 4.74 -2.25 -8.27
C PRO A 139 5.77 -1.13 -8.19
N ILE A 140 5.87 -0.37 -9.28
CA ILE A 140 6.93 0.61 -9.50
C ILE A 140 6.88 1.71 -8.43
N ILE A 141 5.70 2.30 -8.19
CA ILE A 141 5.53 3.39 -7.21
C ILE A 141 5.90 2.90 -5.81
N HIS A 142 5.39 1.74 -5.38
CA HIS A 142 5.74 1.11 -4.11
C HIS A 142 7.24 0.86 -3.95
N SER A 143 7.99 0.63 -5.03
CA SER A 143 9.43 0.42 -4.95
C SER A 143 10.25 1.70 -4.82
N LEU A 144 9.74 2.84 -5.30
CA LEU A 144 10.44 4.12 -5.32
C LEU A 144 10.19 4.95 -4.05
N ILE A 145 8.95 4.98 -3.57
CA ILE A 145 8.57 5.87 -2.47
C ILE A 145 9.26 5.51 -1.15
N PRO A 146 9.31 4.25 -0.69
CA PRO A 146 10.03 3.91 0.54
C PRO A 146 11.52 4.28 0.51
N VAL A 147 12.15 4.28 -0.68
CA VAL A 147 13.53 4.72 -0.84
C VAL A 147 13.66 6.23 -0.65
N ASN A 148 12.73 7.00 -1.20
CA ASN A 148 12.71 8.46 -1.10
C ASN A 148 12.20 8.97 0.26
N LEU A 149 11.44 8.14 1.00
CA LEU A 149 11.03 8.44 2.38
C LEU A 149 12.04 7.95 3.42
N ARG A 150 13.12 7.29 2.99
CA ARG A 150 14.20 6.88 3.91
C ARG A 150 14.71 8.12 4.64
N ASP A 151 14.87 8.00 5.95
CA ASP A 151 15.41 9.05 6.81
C ASP A 151 14.54 10.33 6.88
N SER A 152 13.33 10.34 6.30
CA SER A 152 12.41 11.48 6.37
C SER A 152 11.92 11.75 7.80
N GLU A 153 11.95 10.74 8.68
CA GLU A 153 11.69 10.89 10.11
C GLU A 153 12.67 11.91 10.74
N LYS A 154 13.89 12.05 10.18
CA LYS A 154 14.92 12.96 10.68
C LYS A 154 14.56 14.43 10.51
N LEU A 155 13.65 14.74 9.58
CA LEU A 155 13.15 16.09 9.33
C LEU A 155 12.12 16.52 10.38
N SER A 156 11.51 15.56 11.07
CA SER A 156 10.43 15.80 12.02
C SER A 156 10.87 16.61 13.24
N PRO A 157 10.00 17.48 13.81
CA PRO A 157 10.27 18.12 15.09
C PRO A 157 10.50 17.11 16.21
N VAL A 158 9.77 15.99 16.18
CA VAL A 158 9.89 14.88 17.13
C VAL A 158 11.30 14.32 17.13
N TRP A 159 11.87 14.02 15.96
CA TRP A 159 13.24 13.54 15.83
C TRP A 159 14.27 14.54 16.31
N LYS A 160 14.14 15.81 15.91
CA LYS A 160 15.09 16.87 16.26
C LYS A 160 15.16 17.10 17.77
N SER A 161 14.05 16.89 18.48
CA SER A 161 13.97 16.96 19.94
C SER A 161 14.44 15.69 20.67
N ALA A 162 14.60 14.57 19.96
CA ALA A 162 14.86 13.27 20.55
C ALA A 162 16.36 13.02 20.85
N LYS A 163 16.66 12.36 21.98
CA LYS A 163 18.03 11.89 22.29
C LYS A 163 18.45 10.75 21.36
N THR A 164 19.76 10.50 21.25
CA THR A 164 20.33 9.46 20.36
C THR A 164 19.71 8.07 20.53
N ASN A 165 19.43 7.64 21.77
CA ASN A 165 18.80 6.35 22.01
C ASN A 165 17.33 6.31 21.55
N GLN A 166 16.63 7.44 21.55
CA GLN A 166 15.27 7.58 21.07
C GLN A 166 15.22 7.67 19.55
N GLN A 167 16.17 8.36 18.93
CA GLN A 167 16.35 8.40 17.48
C GLN A 167 16.47 6.99 16.88
N ARG A 168 17.30 6.11 17.48
CA ARG A 168 17.38 4.69 17.06
C ARG A 168 16.04 3.96 17.17
N ARG A 169 15.20 4.33 18.14
CA ARG A 169 13.85 3.75 18.27
C ARG A 169 12.88 4.30 17.24
N LEU A 170 12.99 5.58 16.89
CA LEU A 170 12.23 6.19 15.80
C LEU A 170 12.59 5.57 14.45
N GLU A 171 13.87 5.29 14.19
CA GLU A 171 14.30 4.51 13.01
C GLU A 171 13.68 3.11 12.99
N GLY A 172 13.64 2.44 14.15
CA GLY A 172 13.00 1.14 14.31
C GLY A 172 11.49 1.18 14.01
N LEU A 173 10.80 2.17 14.56
CA LEU A 173 9.38 2.43 14.29
C LEU A 173 9.16 2.70 12.80
N TRP A 174 10.03 3.50 12.18
CA TRP A 174 9.94 3.84 10.77
C TRP A 174 9.98 2.61 9.87
N ARG A 175 10.97 1.73 10.08
CA ARG A 175 11.06 0.43 9.38
C ARG A 175 9.78 -0.40 9.57
N PHE A 176 9.19 -0.32 10.75
CA PHE A 176 7.98 -1.07 11.08
C PHE A 176 6.74 -0.48 10.36
N LEU A 177 6.58 0.85 10.34
CA LEU A 177 5.52 1.57 9.63
C LEU A 177 5.56 1.30 8.13
N VAL A 178 6.72 1.47 7.49
CA VAL A 178 6.92 1.20 6.05
C VAL A 178 6.51 -0.24 5.71
N SER A 179 6.79 -1.18 6.60
CA SER A 179 6.48 -2.58 6.37
C SER A 179 4.98 -2.92 6.55
N GLY A 180 4.22 -2.08 7.26
CA GLY A 180 2.77 -2.25 7.51
C GLY A 180 1.90 -1.43 6.56
N LEU A 181 2.51 -0.71 5.63
CA LEU A 181 1.85 0.06 4.61
C LEU A 181 1.17 -0.85 3.59
N VAL A 182 -0.10 -0.59 3.30
CA VAL A 182 -0.83 -1.22 2.21
C VAL A 182 -1.03 -0.17 1.12
N VAL A 183 -0.48 -0.44 -0.05
CA VAL A 183 -0.51 0.51 -1.17
C VAL A 183 -1.38 -0.03 -2.32
N PRO A 184 -2.31 0.77 -2.85
CA PRO A 184 -3.16 0.38 -3.97
C PRO A 184 -2.38 -0.14 -5.19
N ASP A 185 -1.22 0.44 -5.51
CA ASP A 185 -0.43 0.06 -6.69
C ASP A 185 0.21 -1.34 -6.57
N ALA A 186 0.58 -1.76 -5.36
CA ALA A 186 1.02 -3.14 -5.10
C ALA A 186 -0.13 -4.13 -5.25
N GLU A 187 -1.30 -3.76 -4.75
CA GLU A 187 -2.49 -4.60 -4.82
C GLU A 187 -3.06 -4.65 -6.25
N CYS A 188 -2.81 -3.67 -7.12
CA CYS A 188 -3.14 -3.74 -8.56
C CYS A 188 -2.52 -4.96 -9.25
N SER A 189 -1.29 -5.36 -8.88
CA SER A 189 -0.60 -6.53 -9.44
C SER A 189 -1.35 -7.83 -9.12
N VAL A 190 -1.88 -7.92 -7.90
CA VAL A 190 -2.74 -9.04 -7.46
C VAL A 190 -4.10 -8.96 -8.14
N CYS A 191 -4.70 -7.77 -8.20
CA CYS A 191 -5.99 -7.56 -8.86
C CYS A 191 -5.93 -7.95 -10.33
N CYS A 192 -4.80 -7.72 -11.02
CA CYS A 192 -4.63 -8.15 -12.41
C CYS A 192 -4.81 -9.65 -12.58
N LEU A 193 -4.16 -10.45 -11.72
CA LEU A 193 -4.26 -11.90 -11.75
C LEU A 193 -5.69 -12.36 -11.43
N LEU A 194 -6.27 -11.82 -10.36
CA LEU A 194 -7.61 -12.20 -9.91
C LEU A 194 -8.69 -11.79 -10.91
N ASP A 195 -8.64 -10.57 -11.44
CA ASP A 195 -9.61 -10.04 -12.39
C ASP A 195 -9.66 -10.89 -13.66
N TYR A 196 -8.50 -11.29 -14.19
CA TYR A 196 -8.42 -12.20 -15.34
C TYR A 196 -8.99 -13.59 -15.00
N CYS A 197 -8.60 -14.18 -13.87
CA CYS A 197 -9.09 -15.51 -13.49
C CYS A 197 -10.61 -15.51 -13.25
N ILE A 198 -11.13 -14.45 -12.62
CA ILE A 198 -12.56 -14.32 -12.31
C ILE A 198 -13.36 -14.06 -13.59
N SER A 199 -12.90 -13.14 -14.44
CA SER A 199 -13.66 -12.68 -15.60
C SER A 199 -13.52 -13.61 -16.81
N GLU A 200 -12.31 -14.13 -17.08
CA GLU A 200 -12.04 -14.92 -18.29
C GLU A 200 -12.07 -16.43 -18.04
N LEU A 201 -11.68 -16.86 -16.84
CA LEU A 201 -11.64 -18.29 -16.48
C LEU A 201 -12.82 -18.71 -15.60
N GLN A 202 -13.68 -17.76 -15.21
CA GLN A 202 -14.85 -18.02 -14.37
C GLN A 202 -14.47 -18.66 -13.02
N CYS A 203 -13.28 -18.34 -12.49
CA CYS A 203 -12.82 -18.77 -11.17
C CYS A 203 -13.47 -17.89 -10.09
N PHE A 204 -14.62 -18.30 -9.56
CA PHE A 204 -15.37 -17.45 -8.63
C PHE A 204 -14.88 -17.58 -7.18
N PRO A 205 -14.55 -16.47 -6.51
CA PRO A 205 -14.53 -16.43 -5.05
C PRO A 205 -15.98 -16.43 -4.55
N GLU A 206 -16.29 -17.27 -3.56
CA GLU A 206 -17.64 -17.35 -2.95
C GLU A 206 -17.91 -16.17 -2.00
N ASP A 207 -16.89 -15.40 -1.65
CA ASP A 207 -16.95 -14.33 -0.66
C ASP A 207 -16.86 -12.92 -1.29
N ASN A 208 -17.23 -11.91 -0.49
CA ASN A 208 -17.20 -10.51 -0.90
C ASN A 208 -15.77 -9.92 -0.93
N LEU A 209 -14.72 -10.73 -0.68
CA LEU A 209 -13.36 -10.20 -0.56
C LEU A 209 -12.87 -9.58 -1.86
N TRP A 210 -13.30 -10.11 -3.01
CA TRP A 210 -12.92 -9.55 -4.30
C TRP A 210 -13.44 -8.13 -4.48
N HIS A 211 -14.68 -7.88 -4.06
CA HIS A 211 -15.24 -6.54 -4.11
C HIS A 211 -14.53 -5.58 -3.15
N ILE A 212 -14.20 -6.04 -1.94
CA ILE A 212 -13.44 -5.25 -0.96
C ILE A 212 -12.07 -4.87 -1.52
N LEU A 213 -11.34 -5.82 -2.10
CA LEU A 213 -10.03 -5.56 -2.69
C LEU A 213 -10.11 -4.58 -3.86
N LYS A 214 -11.06 -4.77 -4.79
CA LYS A 214 -11.27 -3.85 -5.91
C LYS A 214 -11.62 -2.43 -5.44
N ALA A 215 -12.52 -2.31 -4.47
CA ALA A 215 -12.90 -1.02 -3.91
C ALA A 215 -11.69 -0.35 -3.24
N PHE A 216 -10.88 -1.10 -2.48
CA PHE A 216 -9.66 -0.58 -1.87
C PHE A 216 -8.70 -0.01 -2.92
N VAL A 217 -8.45 -0.76 -3.99
CA VAL A 217 -7.54 -0.32 -5.07
C VAL A 217 -8.11 0.84 -5.89
N ALA A 218 -9.44 0.98 -5.98
CA ALA A 218 -10.08 2.05 -6.73
C ALA A 218 -10.22 3.36 -5.92
N ASP A 219 -10.64 3.26 -4.66
CA ASP A 219 -11.10 4.41 -3.88
C ASP A 219 -10.08 4.90 -2.86
N CYS A 220 -9.17 4.03 -2.39
CA CYS A 220 -8.22 4.39 -1.36
C CYS A 220 -6.88 4.87 -1.95
N GLY A 221 -6.13 5.59 -1.14
CA GLY A 221 -4.71 5.81 -1.36
C GLY A 221 -3.89 4.97 -0.39
N TRP A 222 -2.69 5.44 -0.06
CA TRP A 222 -1.72 4.66 0.70
C TRP A 222 -2.16 4.60 2.15
N THR A 223 -2.42 3.39 2.65
CA THR A 223 -3.15 3.22 3.91
C THR A 223 -2.32 2.45 4.93
N PHE A 224 -2.24 2.99 6.15
CA PHE A 224 -1.58 2.39 7.30
C PHE A 224 -2.63 1.99 8.32
N PHE A 225 -2.74 0.69 8.59
CA PHE A 225 -3.78 0.13 9.45
C PHE A 225 -3.29 -0.09 10.89
N PHE A 226 -3.91 0.60 11.85
CA PHE A 226 -3.74 0.38 13.29
C PHE A 226 -5.05 -0.12 13.91
N GLN A 227 -5.03 -0.57 15.16
CA GLN A 227 -6.19 -1.09 15.85
C GLN A 227 -7.27 -0.03 16.02
N ASP A 228 -6.87 1.15 16.51
CA ASP A 228 -7.79 2.21 16.94
C ASP A 228 -7.92 3.35 15.92
N PHE A 229 -7.10 3.35 14.87
CA PHE A 229 -7.14 4.35 13.80
C PHE A 229 -6.45 3.85 12.53
N CYS A 230 -6.66 4.52 11.40
CA CYS A 230 -5.78 4.41 10.24
C CYS A 230 -5.38 5.78 9.69
N PHE A 231 -4.26 5.76 8.97
CA PHE A 231 -3.90 6.84 8.08
C PHE A 231 -4.17 6.43 6.65
N THR A 232 -4.66 7.35 5.84
CA THR A 232 -4.63 7.23 4.39
C THR A 232 -4.12 8.54 3.80
N CYS A 233 -3.48 8.49 2.64
CA CYS A 233 -3.08 9.70 1.94
C CYS A 233 -3.58 9.73 0.50
N ASN A 234 -3.59 10.91 -0.10
CA ASN A 234 -3.89 11.08 -1.52
C ASN A 234 -2.92 10.29 -2.42
N ARG A 235 -3.37 10.02 -3.65
CA ARG A 235 -2.51 9.52 -4.73
C ARG A 235 -1.58 10.64 -5.20
N PRO A 236 -0.45 10.32 -5.85
CA PRO A 236 0.33 11.32 -6.54
C PRO A 236 -0.55 12.11 -7.52
N TYR A 237 -0.33 13.42 -7.65
CA TYR A 237 -1.04 14.19 -8.69
C TYR A 237 -0.30 14.15 -10.04
N LYS A 238 1.01 13.81 -10.01
CA LYS A 238 1.85 13.63 -11.21
C LYS A 238 2.64 12.33 -11.10
N VAL A 239 2.66 11.56 -12.19
CA VAL A 239 3.52 10.37 -12.36
C VAL A 239 4.13 10.43 -13.77
N MET A 240 5.45 10.52 -13.86
CA MET A 240 6.24 10.59 -15.10
C MET A 240 6.97 9.29 -15.37
N LEU A 241 6.25 8.16 -15.23
CA LEU A 241 6.76 6.82 -15.44
C LEU A 241 5.94 6.13 -16.53
N ASN A 242 6.61 5.37 -17.40
CA ASN A 242 5.90 4.48 -18.32
C ASN A 242 5.42 3.21 -17.59
N GLU A 243 4.66 2.36 -18.31
CA GLU A 243 4.12 1.10 -17.79
C GLU A 243 5.24 0.11 -17.34
N GLN A 244 6.47 0.31 -17.82
CA GLN A 244 7.67 -0.46 -17.47
C GLN A 244 8.46 0.17 -16.31
N GLY A 245 8.02 1.31 -15.78
CA GLY A 245 8.64 2.03 -14.67
C GLY A 245 9.89 2.82 -15.04
N GLN A 246 10.06 3.13 -16.31
CA GLN A 246 11.14 3.99 -16.80
C GLN A 246 10.69 5.46 -16.76
N PRO A 247 11.57 6.38 -16.36
CA PRO A 247 11.29 7.82 -16.38
C PRO A 247 10.95 8.31 -17.78
N LEU A 248 9.99 9.24 -17.87
CA LEU A 248 9.66 9.95 -19.10
C LEU A 248 10.50 11.23 -19.28
N SER A 249 11.27 11.63 -18.26
CA SER A 249 12.20 12.77 -18.26
C SER A 249 13.41 12.46 -17.37
N GLU A 250 14.60 12.91 -17.78
CA GLU A 250 15.88 12.56 -17.12
C GLU A 250 16.28 13.48 -15.96
N ASN A 251 15.57 14.58 -15.70
CA ASN A 251 15.93 15.54 -14.64
C ASN A 251 14.72 16.08 -13.85
N GLU A 252 13.59 15.39 -13.91
CA GLU A 252 12.39 15.79 -13.18
C GLU A 252 12.02 14.74 -12.13
N ALA A 253 11.30 15.20 -11.10
CA ALA A 253 10.64 14.28 -10.18
C ALA A 253 9.72 13.34 -10.96
N VAL A 254 9.89 12.04 -10.71
CA VAL A 254 9.10 11.00 -11.38
C VAL A 254 7.72 10.84 -10.76
N ILE A 255 7.54 11.28 -9.52
CA ILE A 255 6.26 11.28 -8.81
C ILE A 255 6.18 12.54 -7.96
N GLU A 256 5.05 13.23 -7.97
CA GLU A 256 4.81 14.41 -7.13
C GLU A 256 3.45 14.32 -6.43
N PHE A 257 3.43 14.79 -5.18
CA PHE A 257 2.25 14.91 -4.33
C PHE A 257 1.91 16.38 -4.04
N LEU A 258 0.65 16.63 -3.67
CA LEU A 258 0.12 18.00 -3.51
C LEU A 258 0.84 18.82 -2.42
N ASP A 259 1.48 18.16 -1.47
CA ASP A 259 2.30 18.78 -0.41
C ASP A 259 3.75 19.04 -0.84
N VAL A 260 4.04 19.02 -2.14
CA VAL A 260 5.38 19.25 -2.72
C VAL A 260 6.36 18.11 -2.40
N PHE A 261 5.88 16.99 -1.85
CA PHE A 261 6.72 15.79 -1.75
C PHE A 261 6.97 15.22 -3.15
N SER A 262 8.25 15.17 -3.52
CA SER A 262 8.73 14.70 -4.81
C SER A 262 9.58 13.44 -4.65
N VAL A 263 9.43 12.51 -5.60
CA VAL A 263 10.15 11.23 -5.64
C VAL A 263 11.02 11.24 -6.87
N PHE A 264 12.28 10.87 -6.69
CA PHE A 264 13.27 10.77 -7.76
C PHE A 264 13.72 9.33 -7.96
N THR A 265 14.40 9.07 -9.08
CA THR A 265 14.98 7.76 -9.31
C THR A 265 16.29 7.59 -8.55
N LYS A 266 16.72 6.33 -8.40
CA LYS A 266 17.94 6.01 -7.66
C LYS A 266 19.22 6.64 -8.25
N HIS A 267 19.24 6.95 -9.55
CA HIS A 267 20.36 7.63 -10.19
C HIS A 267 20.51 9.08 -9.71
N ASP A 268 19.39 9.73 -9.35
CA ASP A 268 19.35 11.12 -8.91
C ASP A 268 19.75 11.26 -7.43
N ILE A 269 19.44 10.25 -6.61
CA ILE A 269 19.74 10.22 -5.16
C ILE A 269 21.25 10.05 -4.90
N SER A 270 22.03 9.53 -5.86
CA SER A 270 23.49 9.40 -5.75
C SER A 270 24.27 10.68 -6.07
N LEU A 271 23.59 11.75 -6.52
CA LEU A 271 24.21 13.03 -6.92
C LEU A 271 23.97 14.17 -5.92
N SER A 272 23.25 13.92 -4.81
CA SER A 272 22.99 14.87 -3.72
C SER A 272 23.82 14.60 -2.47
#